data_AF-A0A963LU93-F1
#
_entry.id   AF-A0A963LU93-F1
#
_cell.length_a   1.000
_cell.length_b   1.000
_cell.length_c   1.000
_cell.angle_alpha   90.00
_cell.angle_beta   90.00
_cell.angle_gamma   90.00
#
_symmetry.space_group_name_H-M   'P 1'
#
loop_
_entity.id
_entity.type
_entity.pdbx_description
1 polymer ?
#
loop_
_entity_poly.entity_id
_entity_poly.type
_entity_poly.pdbx_seq_one_letter_code
_entity_poly.pdbx_strand_id
1 'polypeptide(L)'
;MPSKTFTGGRIRRADYDSDSRQLDLLWDNKTTLAYKQVPEEVYRRLCAAPNPATYWEDRIADEYPKGTPKKSGAGPDAAQAFDDLFGNKGD
;
A
#
# COMPACT_ATOMS: atom_id res chain seq x y z
N MET A 1 8.67 10.90 7.38
CA MET A 1 7.62 10.06 6.78
C MET A 1 6.32 10.84 6.71
N PRO A 2 6.09 11.63 5.65
CA PRO A 2 4.76 12.17 5.35
C PRO A 2 3.78 11.03 5.03
N SER A 3 2.70 10.94 5.80
CA SER A 3 1.59 10.01 5.53
C SER A 3 0.31 10.79 5.20
N LYS A 4 -0.43 10.31 4.21
CA LYS A 4 -1.70 10.89 3.75
C LYS A 4 -2.76 9.80 3.79
N THR A 5 -3.83 10.04 4.53
CA THR A 5 -5.00 9.14 4.53
C THR A 5 -5.99 9.65 3.49
N PHE A 6 -6.45 8.76 2.62
CA PHE A 6 -7.47 9.04 1.62
C PHE A 6 -8.80 8.42 2.09
N THR A 7 -9.84 9.23 2.10
CA THR A 7 -11.21 8.79 2.45
C THR A 7 -12.03 8.37 1.23
N GLY A 8 -11.47 8.44 0.01
CA GLY A 8 -12.16 8.10 -1.23
C GLY A 8 -11.33 7.23 -2.17
N GLY A 9 -11.97 6.23 -2.77
CA GLY A 9 -11.36 5.29 -3.73
C GLY A 9 -10.87 3.97 -3.11
N ARG A 10 -10.12 3.20 -3.90
CA ARG A 10 -9.55 1.88 -3.48
C ARG A 10 -8.31 2.01 -2.58
N ILE A 11 -7.67 3.17 -2.56
CA ILE A 11 -6.51 3.48 -1.71
C ILE A 11 -7.03 4.16 -0.44
N ARG A 12 -6.67 3.63 0.72
CA ARG A 12 -7.01 4.20 2.04
C ARG A 12 -5.92 5.07 2.63
N ARG A 13 -4.65 4.78 2.35
CA ARG A 13 -3.53 5.58 2.87
C ARG A 13 -2.32 5.48 1.94
N ALA A 14 -1.58 6.56 1.81
CA ALA A 14 -0.23 6.57 1.26
C ALA A 14 0.75 7.03 2.33
N ASP A 15 1.79 6.24 2.56
CA ASP A 15 2.95 6.61 3.34
C ASP A 15 4.12 6.82 2.39
N TYR A 16 4.83 7.94 2.50
CA TYR A 16 5.98 8.24 1.67
C TYR A 16 7.22 8.44 2.54
N ASP A 17 8.28 7.74 2.20
CA ASP A 17 9.59 7.86 2.80
C ASP A 17 10.55 8.52 1.81
N SER A 18 10.94 9.76 2.10
CA SER A 18 11.83 10.55 1.26
C SER A 18 13.28 10.08 1.33
N ASP A 19 13.70 9.45 2.44
CA ASP A 19 15.05 8.93 2.65
C ASP A 19 15.33 7.73 1.73
N SER A 20 14.40 6.77 1.69
CA SER A 20 14.48 5.57 0.85
C SER A 20 13.82 5.74 -0.52
N ARG A 21 13.15 6.89 -0.78
CA ARG A 21 12.28 7.11 -1.96
C ARG A 21 11.30 5.96 -2.14
N GLN A 22 10.65 5.59 -1.03
CA GLN A 22 9.70 4.50 -0.95
C GLN A 22 8.29 5.04 -0.77
N LEU A 23 7.33 4.50 -1.52
CA LEU A 23 5.91 4.83 -1.40
C LEU A 23 5.15 3.56 -1.03
N ASP A 24 4.52 3.56 0.15
CA ASP A 24 3.67 2.48 0.63
C ASP A 24 2.20 2.89 0.52
N LEU A 25 1.43 2.12 -0.24
CA LEU A 25 0.02 2.36 -0.50
C LEU A 25 -0.82 1.30 0.18
N LEU A 26 -1.58 1.70 1.18
CA LEU A 26 -2.58 0.87 1.83
C LEU A 26 -3.88 0.90 1.03
N TRP A 27 -4.33 -0.28 0.63
CA TRP A 27 -5.57 -0.52 -0.07
C TRP A 27 -6.72 -0.76 0.91
N ASP A 28 -7.94 -0.58 0.42
CA ASP A 28 -9.16 -0.88 1.16
C ASP A 28 -9.25 -2.35 1.58
N ASN A 29 -8.73 -3.26 0.75
CA ASN A 29 -8.63 -4.69 1.04
C ASN A 29 -7.54 -5.04 2.10
N LYS A 30 -7.05 -4.05 2.85
CA LYS A 30 -5.95 -4.15 3.82
C LYS A 30 -4.60 -4.60 3.22
N THR A 31 -4.48 -4.61 1.90
CA THR A 31 -3.22 -4.91 1.20
C THR A 31 -2.33 -3.67 1.17
N THR A 32 -1.03 -3.84 1.38
CA THR A 32 -0.05 -2.75 1.24
C THR A 32 0.84 -3.01 0.03
N LEU A 33 0.85 -2.08 -0.93
CA LEU A 33 1.76 -2.12 -2.07
C LEU A 33 2.89 -1.12 -1.87
N ALA A 34 4.13 -1.59 -1.93
CA ALA A 34 5.29 -0.71 -1.87
C ALA A 34 5.94 -0.52 -3.22
N TYR A 35 6.35 0.71 -3.44
CA TYR A 35 7.07 1.14 -4.63
C TYR A 35 8.40 1.72 -4.21
N LYS A 36 9.45 1.38 -4.95
CA LYS A 36 10.80 1.89 -4.72
C LYS A 36 11.17 2.85 -5.84
N GLN A 37 12.10 3.76 -5.54
CA GLN A 37 12.56 4.80 -6.47
C GLN A 37 11.44 5.76 -6.90
N VAL A 38 10.39 5.89 -6.09
CA VAL A 38 9.30 6.82 -6.36
C VAL A 38 9.74 8.21 -5.93
N PRO A 39 9.73 9.21 -6.82
CA PRO A 39 10.06 10.58 -6.46
C PRO A 39 8.90 11.26 -5.71
N GLU A 40 9.22 12.28 -4.92
CA GLU A 40 8.23 13.03 -4.13
C GLU A 40 7.15 13.67 -5.02
N GLU A 41 7.47 14.01 -6.27
CA GLU A 41 6.50 14.54 -7.24
C GLU A 41 5.31 13.58 -7.45
N VAL A 42 5.57 12.27 -7.48
CA VAL A 42 4.52 11.26 -7.63
C VAL A 42 3.62 11.24 -6.40
N TYR A 43 4.19 11.29 -5.19
CA TYR A 43 3.42 11.39 -3.95
C TYR A 43 2.57 12.67 -3.90
N ARG A 44 3.15 13.81 -4.30
CA ARG A 44 2.43 15.10 -4.36
C ARG A 44 1.28 15.04 -5.37
N ARG A 45 1.49 14.45 -6.54
CA ARG A 45 0.42 14.29 -7.55
C ARG A 45 -0.65 13.31 -7.10
N LEU A 46 -0.29 12.19 -6.46
CA LEU A 46 -1.26 11.27 -5.85
C LEU A 46 -2.11 11.98 -4.80
N CYS A 47 -1.50 12.83 -3.97
CA CYS A 47 -2.18 13.62 -2.95
C CYS A 47 -3.11 14.70 -3.54
N ALA A 48 -2.74 15.28 -4.69
CA ALA A 48 -3.52 16.30 -5.40
C ALA A 48 -4.58 15.71 -6.35
N ALA A 49 -4.48 14.42 -6.69
CA ALA A 49 -5.40 13.78 -7.62
C ALA A 49 -6.78 13.57 -6.97
N PRO A 50 -7.88 13.86 -7.70
CA PRO A 50 -9.24 13.57 -7.21
C PRO A 50 -9.52 12.06 -7.13
N ASN A 51 -8.82 11.26 -7.93
CA ASN A 51 -8.95 9.80 -7.98
C ASN A 51 -7.56 9.15 -7.81
N PRO A 52 -7.09 8.92 -6.57
CA PRO A 52 -5.74 8.42 -6.31
C PRO A 52 -5.51 7.01 -6.89
N ALA A 53 -6.54 6.16 -6.93
CA ALA A 53 -6.43 4.80 -7.47
C ALA A 53 -6.13 4.80 -8.98
N THR A 54 -6.85 5.59 -9.77
CA THR A 54 -6.64 5.69 -11.23
C THR A 54 -5.28 6.32 -11.55
N TYR A 55 -4.89 7.37 -10.82
CA TYR A 55 -3.58 7.99 -10.98
C TYR A 55 -2.45 6.99 -10.67
N TRP A 56 -2.61 6.17 -9.64
CA TRP A 56 -1.63 5.15 -9.30
C TRP A 56 -1.47 4.09 -10.41
N GLU A 57 -2.54 3.63 -11.06
CA GLU A 57 -2.43 2.63 -12.14
C GLU A 57 -1.59 3.16 -13.31
N ASP A 58 -1.90 4.37 -13.77
CA ASP A 58 -1.28 4.98 -14.95
C ASP A 58 0.14 5.50 -14.70
N ARG A 59 0.37 6.12 -13.52
CA ARG A 59 1.63 6.82 -13.23
C ARG A 59 2.58 6.09 -12.31
N ILE A 60 2.10 5.10 -11.57
CA ILE A 60 2.90 4.43 -10.54
C ILE A 60 3.07 2.94 -10.87
N ALA A 61 1.98 2.25 -11.20
CA ALA A 61 1.99 0.83 -11.49
C ALA A 61 2.61 0.49 -12.86
N ASP A 62 2.47 1.38 -13.84
CA ASP A 62 3.09 1.28 -15.17
C ASP A 62 4.54 1.80 -15.19
N GLU A 63 4.80 2.92 -14.50
CA GLU A 63 6.07 3.66 -14.60
C GLU A 63 7.16 3.18 -13.60
N TYR A 64 6.77 2.62 -12.44
CA TYR A 64 7.71 2.24 -11.38
C TYR A 64 7.69 0.74 -11.08
N PRO A 65 8.87 0.11 -10.89
CA PRO A 65 8.93 -1.28 -10.48
C PRO A 65 8.32 -1.46 -9.10
N LYS A 66 7.32 -2.36 -9.01
CA LYS A 66 6.74 -2.79 -7.74
C LYS A 66 7.85 -3.44 -6.91
N GLY A 67 8.17 -2.84 -5.77
CA GLY A 67 9.16 -3.37 -4.85
C GLY A 67 8.53 -4.38 -3.89
N THR A 68 9.34 -5.23 -3.28
CA THR A 68 8.89 -5.99 -2.10
C THR A 68 8.60 -5.00 -0.97
N PRO A 69 7.38 -4.99 -0.40
CA PRO A 69 7.04 -4.08 0.68
C PRO A 69 7.98 -4.25 1.85
N LYS A 70 8.58 -3.14 2.28
CA LYS A 70 9.43 -3.12 3.47
C LYS A 70 8.52 -3.11 4.70
N LYS A 71 7.94 -4.29 4.95
CA LYS A 71 7.18 -4.67 6.15
C LYS A 71 6.02 -3.74 6.51
N SER A 72 4.83 -4.06 5.99
CA SER A 72 3.55 -3.90 6.71
C SER A 72 2.50 -4.87 6.16
N GLY A 73 2.67 -6.15 6.54
CA GLY A 73 1.58 -7.06 6.92
C GLY A 73 0.49 -7.45 5.93
N ALA A 74 0.82 -7.96 4.74
CA ALA A 74 -0.13 -8.73 3.93
C ALA A 74 0.59 -9.69 2.97
N GLY A 75 1.41 -10.58 3.54
CA GLY A 75 1.76 -11.86 2.91
C GLY A 75 0.81 -12.96 3.43
N PRO A 76 0.82 -14.18 2.85
CA PRO A 76 -0.20 -15.23 3.01
C PRO A 76 -0.51 -15.70 4.45
N ASP A 77 0.23 -15.23 5.45
CA ASP A 77 -0.01 -15.44 6.89
C ASP A 77 -1.38 -15.03 7.40
N ALA A 78 -2.08 -14.08 6.75
CA ALA A 78 -3.42 -13.70 7.21
C ALA A 78 -4.44 -14.84 7.05
N ALA A 79 -4.22 -15.77 6.12
CA ALA A 79 -5.04 -16.96 5.98
C ALA A 79 -4.68 -18.04 7.02
N GLN A 80 -3.39 -18.24 7.32
CA GLN A 80 -2.94 -19.19 8.35
C GLN A 80 -3.28 -18.73 9.77
N ALA A 81 -3.23 -17.43 10.05
CA ALA A 81 -3.62 -16.87 11.36
C ALA A 81 -5.14 -16.92 11.60
N PHE A 82 -5.94 -17.05 10.54
CA PHE A 82 -7.39 -17.24 10.65
C PHE A 82 -7.74 -18.73 10.90
N ASP A 83 -6.98 -19.66 10.33
CA ASP A 83 -7.16 -21.11 10.50
C ASP A 83 -6.78 -21.58 11.93
N ASP A 84 -5.66 -21.10 12.48
CA ASP A 84 -5.20 -21.43 13.84
C ASP A 84 -6.18 -20.96 14.94
N LEU A 85 -6.91 -19.87 14.68
CA LEU A 85 -7.88 -19.28 15.60
C LEU A 85 -9.23 -20.02 15.63
N PHE A 86 -9.58 -20.75 14.56
CA PHE A 86 -10.79 -21.58 14.48
C PHE A 86 -10.51 -23.09 14.59
N GLY A 87 -9.25 -23.52 14.51
CA GLY A 87 -8.83 -24.92 14.58
C GLY A 87 -8.77 -25.54 15.98
N ASN A 88 -8.85 -24.75 17.05
CA ASN A 88 -8.88 -25.30 18.41
C ASN A 88 -10.32 -25.53 18.91
N LYS A 89 -10.92 -26.64 18.47
CA LYS A 89 -12.06 -27.24 19.17
C LYS A 89 -12.08 -28.76 18.99
N GLY A 90 -11.69 -29.46 20.05
CA GLY A 90 -12.20 -30.81 20.33
C GLY A 90 -11.12 -31.83 20.65
N ASP A 91 -10.95 -32.04 21.96
CA ASP A 91 -10.55 -33.28 22.64
C ASP A 91 -10.87 -34.58 21.88
#